data_AF-A0A2N4YXQ0-F1
#
_entry.id   AF-A0A2N4YXQ0-F1
#
_cell.length_a   1.000
_cell.length_b   1.000
_cell.length_c   1.000
_cell.angle_alpha   90.00
_cell.angle_beta   90.00
_cell.angle_gamma   90.00
#
_symmetry.space_group_name_H-M   'P 1'
#
loop_
_entity.id
_entity.type
_entity.pdbx_description
1 polymer ?
#
loop_
_entity_poly.entity_id
_entity_poly.type
_entity_poly.pdbx_seq_one_letter_code
_entity_poly.pdbx_strand_id
1 'polypeptide(L)'
;MSHARPGLTTCSQYDAALYALSAARQRWAETSVNRRLALLRQIKDALAGIAPAWVAAAAAAKGLPAGDPLAGEEWLAGPCALMVGCNGLIATLE
;
A
#
# COMPACT_ATOMS: atom_id res chain seq x y z
N MET A 1 18.34 -20.29 -15.98
CA MET A 1 18.30 -19.63 -14.66
C MET A 1 16.85 -19.61 -14.22
N SER A 2 16.51 -20.39 -13.21
CA SER A 2 15.14 -20.56 -12.72
C SER A 2 14.74 -19.31 -11.94
N HIS A 3 13.77 -18.55 -12.44
CA HIS A 3 13.09 -17.55 -11.62
C HIS A 3 12.27 -18.31 -10.59
N ALA A 4 12.81 -18.48 -9.38
CA ALA A 4 12.07 -19.01 -8.25
C ALA A 4 10.81 -18.15 -8.06
N ARG A 5 9.63 -18.74 -8.31
CA ARG A 5 8.34 -18.11 -8.00
C ARG A 5 8.34 -17.79 -6.49
N PRO A 6 7.96 -16.57 -6.08
CA PRO A 6 7.71 -16.27 -4.67
C PRO A 6 6.77 -17.34 -4.13
N GLY A 7 7.09 -17.87 -2.94
CA GLY A 7 6.48 -19.08 -2.39
C GLY A 7 4.97 -19.10 -2.55
N LEU A 8 4.44 -20.24 -3.00
CA LEU A 8 3.00 -20.48 -3.14
C LEU A 8 2.34 -20.20 -1.79
N THR A 9 1.79 -19.00 -1.61
CA THR A 9 0.88 -18.72 -0.51
C THR A 9 -0.23 -19.76 -0.62
N THR A 10 -0.32 -20.67 0.33
CA THR A 10 -1.26 -21.79 0.25
C THR A 10 -2.68 -21.25 0.33
N CYS A 11 -3.67 -21.94 -0.24
CA CYS A 11 -5.08 -21.54 -0.08
C CYS A 11 -5.43 -21.29 1.40
N SER A 12 -4.88 -22.10 2.30
CA SER A 12 -5.06 -21.94 3.75
C SER A 12 -4.53 -20.62 4.33
N GLN A 13 -3.46 -20.05 3.77
CA GLN A 13 -2.93 -18.75 4.21
C GLN A 13 -3.83 -17.60 3.75
N TYR A 14 -4.37 -17.68 2.53
CA TYR A 14 -5.37 -16.71 2.06
C TYR A 14 -6.67 -16.80 2.87
N ASP A 15 -7.14 -18.02 3.16
CA ASP A 15 -8.32 -18.22 4.00
C ASP A 15 -8.11 -17.60 5.38
N ALA A 16 -6.96 -17.86 6.02
CA ALA A 16 -6.63 -17.27 7.32
C ALA A 16 -6.63 -15.73 7.27
N ALA A 17 -6.06 -15.12 6.23
CA ALA A 17 -6.06 -13.67 6.05
C ALA A 17 -7.48 -13.11 5.86
N LEU A 18 -8.32 -13.79 5.06
CA LEU A 18 -9.71 -13.42 4.86
C LEU A 18 -10.53 -13.54 6.15
N TYR A 19 -10.31 -14.59 6.94
CA TYR A 19 -10.93 -14.75 8.25
C TYR A 19 -10.52 -13.61 9.20
N ALA A 20 -9.22 -13.28 9.26
CA ALA A 20 -8.72 -12.18 10.09
C ALA A 20 -9.33 -10.83 9.70
N LEU A 21 -9.41 -10.55 8.39
CA LEU A 21 -10.05 -9.34 7.86
C LEU A 21 -11.54 -9.29 8.24
N SER A 22 -12.26 -10.38 8.02
CA SER A 22 -13.70 -10.50 8.33
C SER A 22 -13.97 -10.34 9.83
N ALA A 23 -13.13 -10.91 10.69
CA ALA A 23 -13.24 -10.80 12.14
C ALA A 23 -12.88 -9.40 12.68
N ALA A 24 -12.10 -8.61 11.94
CA ALA A 24 -11.71 -7.25 12.32
C ALA A 24 -12.72 -6.17 11.88
N ARG A 25 -13.65 -6.50 10.97
CA ARG A 25 -14.55 -5.52 10.33
C ARG A 25 -15.33 -4.64 11.30
N GLN A 26 -15.87 -5.22 12.38
CA GLN A 26 -16.69 -4.49 13.35
C GLN A 26 -15.83 -3.49 14.15
N ARG A 27 -14.67 -3.94 14.62
CA ARG A 27 -13.70 -3.06 15.31
C ARG A 27 -13.24 -1.91 14.40
N TRP A 28 -13.03 -2.20 13.12
CA TRP A 28 -12.72 -1.15 12.16
C TRP A 28 -13.88 -0.17 11.98
N ALA A 29 -15.12 -0.64 11.84
CA ALA A 29 -16.30 0.21 11.70
C ALA A 29 -16.46 1.17 12.90
N GLU A 30 -16.24 0.67 14.12
CA GLU A 30 -16.33 1.43 15.38
C GLU A 30 -15.12 2.35 15.64
N THR A 31 -14.09 2.33 14.78
CA THR A 31 -12.92 3.20 14.94
C THR A 31 -13.33 4.67 14.80
N SER A 32 -13.05 5.46 15.84
CA SER A 32 -13.39 6.89 15.90
C SER A 32 -12.70 7.70 14.81
N VAL A 33 -13.30 8.83 14.45
CA VAL A 33 -12.74 9.79 13.48
C VAL A 33 -11.32 10.21 13.87
N ASN A 34 -11.11 10.58 15.13
CA ASN A 34 -9.78 10.96 15.63
C ASN A 34 -8.73 9.85 15.43
N ARG A 35 -9.12 8.59 15.63
CA ARG A 35 -8.20 7.46 15.42
C ARG A 35 -7.93 7.24 13.93
N ARG A 36 -8.93 7.37 13.06
CA ARG A 36 -8.76 7.31 11.60
C ARG A 36 -7.83 8.41 11.10
N LEU A 37 -8.00 9.65 11.58
CA LEU A 37 -7.09 10.76 11.28
C LEU A 37 -5.65 10.47 11.69
N ALA A 38 -5.45 9.94 12.90
CA ALA A 38 -4.12 9.55 13.38
C ALA A 38 -3.49 8.47 12.47
N LEU A 39 -4.26 7.48 12.04
CA LEU A 39 -3.78 6.44 11.12
C LEU A 39 -3.42 7.00 9.74
N LEU A 40 -4.25 7.88 9.17
CA LEU A 40 -3.97 8.50 7.87
C LEU A 40 -2.70 9.36 7.91
N ARG A 41 -2.48 10.10 9.00
CA ARG A 41 -1.24 10.87 9.21
C ARG A 41 -0.02 9.95 9.31
N GLN A 42 -0.12 8.86 10.08
CA GLN A 42 0.96 7.85 10.17
C GLN A 42 1.29 7.21 8.81
N ILE A 43 0.27 6.91 8.00
CA ILE A 43 0.46 6.38 6.64
C ILE A 43 1.25 7.37 5.78
N LYS A 44 0.90 8.66 5.81
CA LYS A 44 1.63 9.70 5.06
C LYS A 44 3.09 9.79 5.49
N ASP A 45 3.34 9.80 6.80
CA ASP A 45 4.70 9.92 7.35
C ASP A 45 5.56 8.72 6.94
N ALA A 46 5.00 7.51 7.02
CA ALA A 46 5.67 6.28 6.60
C ALA A 46 5.91 6.23 5.08
N LEU A 47 4.96 6.72 4.28
CA LEU A 47 5.03 6.70 2.83
C LEU A 47 6.24 7.46 2.29
N ALA A 48 6.57 8.60 2.90
CA ALA A 48 7.73 9.40 2.49
C ALA A 48 9.05 8.59 2.54
N GLY A 49 9.19 7.70 3.53
CA GLY A 49 10.39 6.87 3.69
C GLY A 49 10.46 5.68 2.73
N ILE A 50 9.31 5.17 2.26
CA ILE A 50 9.27 3.94 1.45
C ILE A 50 9.02 4.19 -0.05
N ALA A 51 8.66 5.42 -0.44
CA ALA A 51 8.27 5.74 -1.82
C ALA A 51 9.32 5.36 -2.89
N PRO A 52 10.63 5.63 -2.73
CA PRO A 52 11.63 5.21 -3.72
C PRO A 52 11.71 3.68 -3.85
N ALA A 53 11.66 2.96 -2.73
CA ALA A 53 11.73 1.50 -2.72
C ALA A 53 10.48 0.86 -3.35
N TRP A 54 9.30 1.44 -3.10
CA TRP A 54 8.07 1.05 -3.78
C TRP A 54 8.21 1.21 -5.29
N VAL A 55 8.61 2.39 -5.77
CA VAL A 55 8.78 2.66 -7.22
C VAL A 55 9.75 1.67 -7.85
N ALA A 56 10.91 1.46 -7.23
CA ALA A 56 11.89 0.50 -7.71
C ALA A 56 11.31 -0.93 -7.79
N ALA A 57 10.57 -1.36 -6.77
CA ALA A 57 9.94 -2.67 -6.74
C ALA A 57 8.84 -2.81 -7.82
N ALA A 58 8.03 -1.77 -8.04
CA ALA A 58 6.98 -1.78 -9.05
C ALA A 58 7.55 -1.81 -10.47
N ALA A 59 8.57 -1.01 -10.75
CA ALA A 59 9.29 -1.00 -12.02
C ALA A 59 9.95 -2.37 -12.30
N ALA A 60 10.62 -2.95 -11.29
CA ALA A 60 11.23 -4.27 -11.40
C ALA A 60 10.19 -5.38 -11.66
N ALA A 61 9.04 -5.34 -10.99
CA ALA A 61 7.95 -6.29 -11.21
C ALA A 61 7.38 -6.22 -12.63
N LYS A 62 7.45 -5.04 -13.26
CA LYS A 62 7.04 -4.79 -14.65
C LYS A 62 8.16 -5.06 -15.66
N GLY A 63 9.35 -5.45 -15.21
CA GLY A 63 10.50 -5.71 -16.08
C GLY A 63 11.12 -4.45 -16.67
N LEU A 64 10.89 -3.28 -16.08
CA LEU A 64 11.47 -2.03 -16.54
C LEU A 64 12.98 -1.97 -16.18
N PRO A 65 13.87 -1.65 -17.13
CA PRO A 65 15.28 -1.39 -16.85
C PRO A 65 15.49 -0.25 -15.86
N ALA A 66 16.64 -0.26 -15.18
CA ALA A 66 17.04 0.86 -14.33
C ALA A 66 17.20 2.14 -15.17
N GLY A 67 16.56 3.22 -14.75
CA GLY A 67 16.58 4.50 -15.47
C GLY A 67 15.60 4.58 -16.64
N ASP A 68 14.74 3.57 -16.83
CA ASP A 68 13.64 3.65 -17.80
C ASP A 68 12.70 4.83 -17.45
N PRO A 69 12.43 5.76 -18.38
CA PRO A 69 11.51 6.88 -18.15
C PRO A 69 10.13 6.46 -17.67
N LEU A 70 9.64 5.26 -18.03
CA LEU A 70 8.34 4.74 -17.56
C LEU A 70 8.31 4.49 -16.05
N ALA A 71 9.45 4.39 -15.37
CA ALA A 71 9.49 4.35 -13.91
C ALA A 71 8.91 5.63 -13.27
N GLY A 72 8.84 6.74 -14.01
CA GLY A 72 8.13 7.95 -13.57
C GLY A 72 6.63 7.73 -13.38
N GLU A 73 6.01 6.83 -14.14
CA GLU A 73 4.58 6.51 -13.99
C GLU A 73 4.30 5.80 -12.65
N GLU A 74 5.26 5.03 -12.13
CA GLU A 74 5.13 4.34 -10.84
C GLU A 74 5.06 5.31 -9.66
N TRP A 75 5.71 6.47 -9.77
CA TRP A 75 5.58 7.53 -8.78
C TRP A 75 4.15 8.07 -8.74
N LEU A 76 3.61 8.39 -9.92
CA LEU A 76 2.27 8.98 -10.06
C LEU A 76 1.18 7.99 -9.63
N ALA A 77 1.23 6.76 -10.11
CA ALA A 77 0.21 5.75 -9.85
C ALA A 77 0.32 5.10 -8.46
N GLY A 78 1.50 5.14 -7.82
CA GLY A 78 1.73 4.56 -6.50
C GLY A 78 1.79 5.62 -5.40
N PRO A 79 2.99 6.04 -4.95
CA PRO A 79 3.13 6.91 -3.79
C PRO A 79 2.38 8.25 -3.89
N CYS A 80 2.40 8.91 -5.05
CA CYS A 80 1.71 10.20 -5.20
C CYS A 80 0.20 10.04 -5.06
N ALA A 81 -0.39 9.03 -5.72
CA ALA A 81 -1.82 8.73 -5.60
C ALA A 81 -2.23 8.42 -4.16
N LEU A 82 -1.43 7.64 -3.42
CA LEU A 82 -1.70 7.35 -2.02
C LEU A 82 -1.62 8.60 -1.13
N MET A 83 -0.62 9.45 -1.35
CA MET A 83 -0.49 10.72 -0.62
C MET A 83 -1.71 11.64 -0.86
N VAL A 84 -2.15 11.77 -2.12
CA VAL A 84 -3.35 12.53 -2.48
C VAL A 84 -4.59 11.95 -1.81
N GLY A 85 -4.78 10.64 -1.85
CA GLY A 85 -5.89 9.96 -1.19
C GLY A 85 -5.91 10.18 0.32
N CYS A 86 -4.76 10.06 0.99
CA CYS A 86 -4.66 10.34 2.43
C CYS A 86 -5.02 11.79 2.75
N ASN A 87 -4.50 12.76 1.99
CA ASN A 87 -4.81 14.17 2.19
C ASN A 87 -6.31 14.46 2.02
N GLY A 88 -6.94 13.91 0.98
CA GLY A 88 -8.37 14.10 0.74
C GLY A 88 -9.24 13.50 1.86
N LEU A 89 -8.88 12.31 2.35
CA LEU A 89 -9.58 11.67 3.47
C LEU A 89 -9.39 12.44 4.78
N ILE A 90 -8.19 12.95 5.04
CA ILE A 90 -7.91 13.80 6.21
C ILE A 90 -8.79 15.06 6.15
N ALA A 91 -8.79 15.77 5.02
CA ALA A 91 -9.58 16.99 4.85
C ALA A 91 -11.09 16.77 4.97
N THR A 92 -11.58 15.54 4.76
CA THR A 92 -13.00 15.18 4.94
C THR A 92 -13.36 14.92 6.41
N LEU A 93 -12.37 14.50 7.21
CA LEU A 93 -12.56 14.05 8.58
C LEU A 93 -12.17 15.10 9.64
N GLU A 94 -11.47 16.16 9.23
CA GLU A 94 -11.17 17.36 10.04
C GLU A 94 -12.36 18.32 10.08
#